data_AF-R7SXN2-F1
#
_entry.id   AF-R7SXN2-F1
#
_cell.length_a   1.000
_cell.length_b   1.000
_cell.length_c   1.000
_cell.angle_alpha   90.00
_cell.angle_beta   90.00
_cell.angle_gamma   90.00
#
_symmetry.space_group_name_H-M   'P 1'
#
loop_
_entity.id
_entity.type
_entity.pdbx_description
1 polymer ?
#
loop_
_entity_poly.entity_id
_entity_poly.type
_entity_poly.pdbx_seq_one_letter_code
_entity_poly.pdbx_strand_id
1 'polypeptide(L)'
;MLSDWRCLSKESPTYLGTSFLRLRALLPPKHIQPPTIKALEGSRRIMTHFSHACLNHAPLGLYRLRFFPDEPMDCTWCGVVQSRLHVLCDCVNYKRLRWWWWTAEHEFLVQKESFAELCTFLDDNPSAFSFEDAPPQLADFKAI
;
A
#
# COMPACT_ATOMS: atom_id res chain seq x y z
N MET A 1 5.15 28.41 -23.96
CA MET A 1 6.19 27.47 -23.50
C MET A 1 5.47 26.47 -22.61
N LEU A 2 5.31 25.21 -23.05
CA LEU A 2 4.68 24.18 -22.21
C LEU A 2 5.59 23.99 -21.00
N SER A 3 5.10 24.34 -19.82
CA SER A 3 5.80 24.06 -18.57
C SER A 3 6.07 22.56 -18.51
N ASP A 4 7.34 22.18 -18.30
CA ASP A 4 7.71 20.78 -18.14
C ASP A 4 6.91 20.24 -16.95
N TRP A 5 6.04 19.25 -17.19
CA TRP A 5 5.22 18.63 -16.17
C TRP A 5 6.08 18.08 -15.03
N ARG A 6 7.36 17.76 -15.30
CA ARG A 6 8.34 17.35 -14.29
C ARG A 6 8.71 18.47 -13.33
N CYS A 7 8.70 19.74 -13.76
CA CYS A 7 8.90 20.88 -12.88
C CYS A 7 7.62 21.16 -12.08
N LEU A 8 6.45 21.18 -12.75
CA LEU A 8 5.15 21.41 -12.08
C LEU A 8 4.88 20.38 -10.97
N SER A 9 5.16 19.11 -11.23
CA SER A 9 5.01 18.03 -10.24
C SER A 9 6.01 18.12 -9.08
N LYS A 10 7.21 18.69 -9.29
CA LYS A 10 8.19 18.89 -8.20
C LYS A 10 7.88 20.11 -7.35
N GLU A 11 7.38 21.18 -7.96
CA GLU A 11 7.22 22.49 -7.34
C GLU A 11 5.87 22.66 -6.63
N SER A 12 4.84 21.90 -7.02
CA SER A 12 3.51 22.05 -6.43
C SER A 12 2.85 20.70 -6.08
N PRO A 13 2.45 20.51 -4.81
CA PRO A 13 1.72 19.32 -4.35
C PRO A 13 0.39 19.07 -5.07
N THR A 14 -0.21 20.10 -5.68
CA THR A 14 -1.50 20.04 -6.37
C THR A 14 -1.45 19.15 -7.62
N TYR A 15 -0.31 19.08 -8.32
CA TYR A 15 -0.16 18.27 -9.53
C TYR A 15 0.27 16.82 -9.24
N LEU A 16 0.54 16.49 -7.98
CA LEU A 16 1.01 15.17 -7.58
C LEU A 16 -0.13 14.19 -7.26
N GLY A 17 -1.37 14.67 -7.12
CA GLY A 17 -2.52 13.87 -6.68
C GLY A 17 -2.39 13.38 -5.23
N THR A 18 -3.52 13.10 -4.58
CA THR A 18 -3.56 12.57 -3.20
C THR A 18 -3.75 11.06 -3.17
N SER A 19 -4.10 10.46 -4.31
CA SER A 19 -4.37 9.03 -4.40
C SER A 19 -3.10 8.18 -4.35
N PHE A 20 -1.96 8.65 -4.83
CA PHE A 20 -0.76 7.79 -4.95
C PHE A 20 0.11 7.78 -3.68
N LEU A 21 0.75 6.65 -3.39
CA LEU A 21 1.84 6.61 -2.41
C LEU A 21 3.04 7.34 -2.97
N ARG A 22 3.52 8.36 -2.25
CA ARG A 22 4.65 9.20 -2.67
C ARG A 22 6.00 8.66 -2.20
N LEU A 23 6.26 7.39 -2.51
CA LEU A 23 7.54 6.76 -2.16
C LEU A 23 8.69 7.46 -2.89
N ARG A 24 9.66 8.01 -2.15
CA ARG A 24 10.85 8.67 -2.74
C ARG A 24 11.62 7.75 -3.69
N ALA A 25 11.61 6.44 -3.43
CA ALA A 25 12.25 5.43 -4.29
C ALA A 25 11.66 5.38 -5.71
N LEU A 26 10.43 5.84 -5.91
CA LEU A 26 9.75 5.91 -7.21
C LEU A 26 9.98 7.24 -7.93
N LEU A 27 10.71 8.18 -7.32
CA LEU A 27 10.94 9.53 -7.84
C LEU A 27 12.42 9.78 -8.17
N PRO A 28 12.73 10.33 -9.37
CA PRO A 28 11.83 10.50 -10.51
C PRO A 28 11.47 9.14 -11.14
N PRO A 29 10.31 9.04 -11.84
CA PRO A 29 9.94 7.82 -12.54
C PRO A 29 11.01 7.45 -13.57
N LYS A 30 11.57 6.25 -13.47
CA LYS A 30 12.54 5.68 -14.42
C LYS A 30 11.92 4.50 -15.14
N HIS A 31 11.90 4.54 -16.47
CA HIS A 31 11.36 3.46 -17.31
C HIS A 31 12.38 2.33 -17.57
N ILE A 32 13.68 2.57 -17.30
CA ILE A 32 14.76 1.59 -17.46
C ILE A 32 15.22 1.14 -16.08
N GLN A 33 15.11 -0.17 -15.81
CA GLN A 33 15.61 -0.84 -14.61
C GLN A 33 15.42 -0.01 -13.32
N PRO A 34 14.19 0.43 -13.00
CA PRO A 34 13.97 1.14 -11.74
C PRO A 34 14.43 0.23 -10.59
N PRO A 35 15.12 0.79 -9.57
CA PRO A 35 15.62 0.01 -8.43
C PRO A 35 14.55 -0.86 -7.78
N THR A 36 13.29 -0.44 -7.87
CA THR A 36 12.12 -1.15 -7.37
C THR A 36 11.83 -2.46 -8.12
N ILE A 37 11.96 -2.48 -9.45
CA ILE A 37 11.77 -3.73 -10.23
C ILE A 37 12.88 -4.73 -9.92
N LYS A 38 14.12 -4.25 -9.73
CA LYS A 38 15.24 -5.10 -9.34
C LYS A 38 15.06 -5.64 -7.92
N ALA A 39 14.61 -4.80 -6.97
CA ALA A 39 14.41 -5.22 -5.58
C ALA A 39 13.22 -6.18 -5.38
N LEU A 40 12.22 -6.12 -6.25
CA LEU A 40 11.06 -7.03 -6.23
C LEU A 40 11.29 -8.33 -7.02
N GLU A 41 12.52 -8.52 -7.52
CA GLU A 41 13.11 -9.67 -8.22
C GLU A 41 12.19 -10.90 -8.41
N GLY A 42 11.27 -10.79 -9.38
CA GLY A 42 10.50 -11.91 -9.93
C GLY A 42 9.24 -12.35 -9.17
N SER A 43 8.97 -11.84 -7.97
CA SER A 43 7.74 -12.18 -7.24
C SER A 43 6.54 -11.44 -7.83
N ARG A 44 5.81 -12.11 -8.73
CA ARG A 44 4.59 -11.55 -9.36
C ARG A 44 3.60 -11.04 -8.30
N ARG A 45 3.43 -11.78 -7.20
CA ARG A 45 2.53 -11.42 -6.10
C ARG A 45 2.92 -10.09 -5.46
N ILE A 46 4.15 -9.96 -4.99
CA ILE A 46 4.60 -8.74 -4.29
C ILE A 46 4.54 -7.56 -5.25
N MET A 47 4.93 -7.74 -6.51
CA MET A 47 4.84 -6.69 -7.53
C MET A 47 3.40 -6.20 -7.73
N THR A 48 2.43 -7.12 -7.85
CA THR A 48 1.02 -6.76 -7.97
C THR A 48 0.52 -6.02 -6.74
N HIS A 49 0.79 -6.52 -5.54
CA HIS A 49 0.28 -5.91 -4.30
C HIS A 49 0.95 -4.55 -4.02
N PHE A 50 2.24 -4.43 -4.33
CA PHE A 50 2.97 -3.17 -4.30
C PHE A 50 2.36 -2.14 -5.26
N SER A 51 2.03 -2.57 -6.48
CA SER A 51 1.40 -1.71 -7.48
C SER A 51 0.01 -1.25 -7.01
N HIS A 52 -0.79 -2.17 -6.46
CA HIS A 52 -2.09 -1.88 -5.88
C HIS A 52 -2.01 -0.88 -4.72
N ALA A 53 -1.06 -1.06 -3.80
CA ALA A 53 -0.82 -0.14 -2.69
C ALA A 53 -0.41 1.26 -3.20
N CYS A 54 0.57 1.31 -4.10
CA CYS A 54 1.10 2.57 -4.63
C CYS A 54 0.06 3.36 -5.43
N LEU A 55 -0.76 2.66 -6.23
CA LEU A 55 -1.76 3.28 -7.09
C LEU A 55 -3.10 3.57 -6.40
N ASN A 56 -3.27 3.13 -5.14
CA ASN A 56 -4.56 3.11 -4.44
C ASN A 56 -5.66 2.41 -5.25
N HIS A 57 -5.26 1.35 -5.94
CA HIS A 57 -6.12 0.60 -6.84
C HIS A 57 -6.23 -0.87 -6.41
N ALA A 58 -5.92 -1.12 -5.14
CA ALA A 58 -6.22 -2.38 -4.49
C ALA A 58 -7.75 -2.56 -4.41
N PRO A 59 -8.27 -3.79 -4.56
CA PRO A 59 -9.68 -4.09 -4.46
C PRO A 59 -10.15 -4.09 -2.99
N LEU A 60 -9.84 -3.03 -2.24
CA LEU A 60 -10.25 -2.83 -0.85
C LEU A 60 -11.65 -2.25 -0.77
N GLY A 61 -12.16 -2.11 0.45
CA GLY A 61 -13.44 -1.48 0.75
C GLY A 61 -13.70 -0.15 0.06
N LEU A 62 -12.75 0.80 0.08
CA LEU A 62 -12.92 2.08 -0.63
C LEU A 62 -13.04 1.93 -2.14
N TYR A 63 -12.39 0.92 -2.72
CA TYR A 63 -12.48 0.62 -4.14
C TYR A 63 -13.85 0.00 -4.46
N ARG A 64 -14.27 -0.98 -3.66
CA ARG A 64 -15.58 -1.65 -3.79
C ARG A 64 -16.73 -0.66 -3.63
N LEU A 65 -16.67 0.27 -2.67
CA LEU A 65 -17.67 1.34 -2.50
C LEU A 65 -17.95 2.10 -3.81
N ARG A 66 -16.92 2.29 -4.63
CA ARG A 66 -17.02 3.06 -5.88
C ARG A 66 -17.39 2.22 -7.09
N PHE A 67 -16.91 0.98 -7.17
CA PHE A 67 -16.96 0.18 -8.40
C PHE A 67 -17.77 -1.12 -8.25
N PHE A 68 -17.95 -1.61 -7.03
CA PHE A 68 -18.60 -2.87 -6.68
C PHE A 68 -19.40 -2.72 -5.36
N PRO A 69 -20.44 -1.86 -5.33
CA PRO A 69 -21.12 -1.49 -4.09
C PRO A 69 -21.86 -2.66 -3.41
N ASP A 70 -22.11 -3.74 -4.16
CA ASP A 70 -22.72 -4.97 -3.65
C ASP A 70 -21.70 -5.91 -2.97
N GLU A 71 -20.40 -5.61 -3.06
CA GLU A 71 -19.35 -6.39 -2.39
C GLU A 71 -19.05 -5.88 -0.96
N PRO A 72 -18.57 -6.75 -0.05
CA PRO A 72 -18.19 -6.34 1.30
C PRO A 72 -17.12 -5.24 1.31
N MET A 73 -17.46 -4.10 1.92
CA MET A 73 -16.57 -2.95 2.01
C MET A 73 -15.80 -2.85 3.34
N ASP A 74 -16.33 -3.48 4.38
CA ASP A 74 -15.78 -3.34 5.73
C ASP A 74 -14.72 -4.40 6.00
N CYS A 75 -13.67 -4.00 6.70
CA CYS A 75 -12.73 -4.95 7.27
C CYS A 75 -13.46 -5.83 8.29
N THR A 76 -13.52 -7.14 8.03
CA THR A 76 -14.23 -8.12 8.86
C THR A 76 -13.82 -8.07 10.35
N TRP A 77 -12.60 -7.63 10.63
CA TRP A 77 -12.03 -7.59 11.98
C TRP A 77 -12.30 -6.29 12.73
N CYS A 78 -12.38 -5.17 12.00
CA CYS A 78 -12.45 -3.85 12.59
C CYS A 78 -13.83 -3.19 12.42
N GLY A 79 -14.68 -3.72 11.52
CA GLY A 79 -16.01 -3.16 11.23
C GLY A 79 -15.99 -1.78 10.59
N VAL A 80 -14.86 -1.37 10.01
CA VAL A 80 -14.68 -0.08 9.33
C VAL A 80 -14.37 -0.29 7.86
N VAL A 81 -14.76 0.66 7.01
CA VAL A 81 -14.45 0.63 5.58
C VAL A 81 -12.95 0.46 5.37
N GLN A 82 -12.59 -0.59 4.64
CA GLN A 82 -11.20 -0.94 4.44
C GLN A 82 -10.55 0.02 3.44
N SER A 83 -9.70 0.90 3.96
CA SER A 83 -8.88 1.84 3.18
C SER A 83 -7.42 1.39 3.13
N ARG A 84 -6.62 2.00 2.23
CA ARG A 84 -5.16 1.79 2.24
C ARG A 84 -4.55 2.20 3.59
N LEU A 85 -4.98 3.34 4.13
CA LEU A 85 -4.58 3.78 5.47
C LEU A 85 -4.89 2.71 6.52
N HIS A 86 -6.10 2.18 6.49
CA HIS A 86 -6.49 1.12 7.42
C HIS A 86 -5.57 -0.10 7.32
N VAL A 87 -5.28 -0.57 6.11
CA VAL A 87 -4.35 -1.70 5.88
C VAL A 87 -2.95 -1.41 6.42
N LEU A 88 -2.41 -0.20 6.16
CA LEU A 88 -1.03 0.16 6.52
C LEU A 88 -0.86 0.57 7.99
N CYS A 89 -1.84 1.26 8.60
CA CYS A 89 -1.67 1.97 9.87
C CYS A 89 -2.70 1.62 10.96
N ASP A 90 -3.88 1.10 10.64
CA ASP A 90 -4.93 0.94 11.69
C ASP A 90 -5.30 -0.53 12.00
N CYS A 91 -5.39 -1.38 10.98
CA CYS A 91 -5.83 -2.76 11.12
C CYS A 91 -4.87 -3.59 11.99
N VAL A 92 -5.40 -4.13 13.09
CA VAL A 92 -4.67 -4.96 14.05
C VAL A 92 -4.29 -6.35 13.50
N ASN A 93 -4.91 -6.77 12.41
CA ASN A 93 -4.75 -8.11 11.85
C ASN A 93 -3.60 -8.22 10.81
N TYR A 94 -2.97 -7.10 10.44
CA TYR A 94 -1.77 -7.11 9.62
C TYR A 94 -0.52 -7.02 10.51
N LYS A 95 0.48 -7.85 10.22
CA LYS A 95 1.80 -7.83 10.85
C LYS A 95 2.55 -6.58 10.41
N ARG A 96 3.17 -5.89 11.35
CA ARG A 96 3.88 -4.63 11.10
C ARG A 96 5.17 -4.58 11.89
N LEU A 97 6.14 -3.84 11.35
CA LEU A 97 7.36 -3.54 12.07
C LEU A 97 7.00 -2.73 13.33
N ARG A 98 7.62 -3.07 14.48
CA ARG A 98 7.25 -2.52 15.80
C ARG A 98 7.34 -0.99 15.90
N TRP A 99 8.12 -0.35 15.04
CA TRP A 99 8.25 1.10 15.03
C TRP A 99 7.18 1.81 14.16
N TRP A 100 6.45 1.09 13.27
CA TRP A 100 5.33 1.66 12.48
C TRP A 100 4.15 2.15 13.30
N TRP A 101 4.00 1.64 14.53
CA TRP A 101 2.93 2.01 15.44
C TRP A 101 3.01 3.47 15.92
N TRP A 102 4.13 4.14 15.66
CA TRP A 102 4.43 5.49 16.13
C TRP A 102 4.52 6.53 15.02
N THR A 103 4.27 6.14 13.76
CA THR A 103 4.33 7.02 12.59
C THR A 103 2.94 7.27 12.03
N ALA A 104 2.58 8.54 11.81
CA ALA A 104 1.38 8.89 11.07
C ALA A 104 1.50 8.44 9.60
N GLU A 105 0.37 8.18 8.91
CA GLU A 105 0.35 7.76 7.49
C GLU A 105 1.26 8.62 6.63
N HIS A 106 1.13 9.94 6.78
CA HIS A 106 1.93 10.87 6.01
C HIS A 106 3.42 10.63 6.25
N GLU A 107 3.87 10.43 7.50
CA GLU A 107 5.27 10.20 7.83
C GLU A 107 5.81 8.90 7.25
N PHE A 108 5.03 7.81 7.31
CA PHE A 108 5.42 6.56 6.66
C PHE A 108 5.56 6.74 5.15
N LEU A 109 4.71 7.54 4.51
CA LEU A 109 4.69 7.71 3.06
C LEU A 109 5.76 8.67 2.51
N VAL A 110 6.38 9.52 3.32
CA VAL A 110 7.44 10.45 2.86
C VAL A 110 8.88 10.00 3.19
N GLN A 111 9.06 8.94 3.97
CA GLN A 111 10.39 8.43 4.33
C GLN A 111 11.09 7.72 3.14
N LYS A 112 12.42 7.65 3.19
CA LYS A 112 13.25 7.09 2.10
C LYS A 112 13.31 5.55 2.19
N GLU A 113 13.14 5.03 3.40
CA GLU A 113 13.20 3.63 3.81
C GLU A 113 11.86 2.89 3.55
N SER A 114 10.77 3.66 3.34
CA SER A 114 9.39 3.19 3.12
C SER A 114 9.22 2.16 2.01
N PHE A 115 10.13 2.14 1.02
CA PHE A 115 10.09 1.13 -0.03
C PHE A 115 10.42 -0.27 0.48
N ALA A 116 11.53 -0.43 1.20
CA ALA A 116 11.95 -1.74 1.70
C ALA A 116 10.99 -2.24 2.79
N GLU A 117 10.47 -1.32 3.58
CA GLU A 117 9.49 -1.59 4.64
C GLU A 117 8.15 -2.01 4.08
N LEU A 118 7.66 -1.35 3.01
CA LEU A 118 6.48 -1.78 2.30
C LEU A 118 6.69 -3.17 1.68
N CYS A 119 7.87 -3.46 1.10
CA CYS A 119 8.16 -4.81 0.59
C CYS A 119 8.11 -5.85 1.71
N THR A 120 8.76 -5.57 2.85
CA THR A 120 8.75 -6.45 4.03
C THR A 120 7.33 -6.70 4.53
N PHE A 121 6.51 -5.64 4.60
CA PHE A 121 5.11 -5.75 4.97
C PHE A 121 4.31 -6.65 4.04
N LEU A 122 4.52 -6.53 2.72
CA LEU A 122 3.85 -7.36 1.72
C LEU A 122 4.30 -8.82 1.77
N ASP A 123 5.53 -9.08 2.20
CA ASP A 123 6.03 -10.44 2.45
C ASP A 123 5.41 -11.05 3.70
N ASP A 124 5.35 -10.29 4.80
CA ASP A 124 4.75 -10.73 6.06
C ASP A 124 3.22 -10.87 5.99
N ASN A 125 2.59 -10.16 5.05
CA ASN A 125 1.14 -10.12 4.86
C ASN A 125 0.75 -10.43 3.41
N PRO A 126 0.79 -11.71 3.00
CA PRO A 126 0.54 -12.11 1.63
C PRO A 126 -0.79 -11.65 1.03
N SER A 127 -1.84 -11.46 1.83
CA SER A 127 -3.16 -11.05 1.36
C SER A 127 -3.34 -9.52 1.31
N ALA A 128 -2.42 -8.74 1.89
CA ALA A 128 -2.53 -7.29 1.87
C ALA A 128 -2.59 -6.75 0.42
N PHE A 129 -3.56 -5.89 0.15
CA PHE A 129 -3.83 -5.32 -1.17
C PHE A 129 -4.18 -6.34 -2.28
N SER A 130 -4.61 -7.55 -1.88
CA SER A 130 -5.14 -8.57 -2.79
C SER A 130 -6.68 -8.55 -2.78
N PHE A 131 -7.31 -9.45 -3.54
CA PHE A 131 -8.76 -9.68 -3.46
C PHE A 131 -9.19 -10.43 -2.20
N GLU A 132 -8.26 -11.16 -1.59
CA GLU A 132 -8.43 -11.73 -0.26
C GLU A 132 -8.00 -10.66 0.75
N ASP A 133 -8.90 -10.29 1.67
CA ASP A 133 -8.64 -9.22 2.64
C ASP A 133 -7.67 -9.71 3.74
N ALA A 134 -7.70 -9.07 4.93
CA ALA A 134 -6.78 -9.39 6.02
C ALA A 134 -6.74 -10.90 6.31
N PRO A 135 -5.55 -11.48 6.50
CA PRO A 135 -5.41 -12.93 6.52
C PRO A 135 -6.27 -13.54 7.63
N PRO A 136 -6.91 -14.71 7.40
CA PRO A 136 -7.60 -15.39 8.48
C PRO A 136 -6.61 -15.65 9.62
N GLN A 137 -7.05 -15.45 10.86
CA GLN A 137 -6.23 -15.85 12.00
C GLN A 137 -5.83 -17.32 11.79
N LEU A 138 -4.55 -17.64 12.04
CA LEU A 138 -4.18 -19.02 12.36
C LEU A 138 -5.06 -19.36 13.55
N ALA A 139 -6.13 -20.13 13.32
CA ALA A 139 -6.99 -20.63 14.37
C ALA A 139 -6.07 -21.16 15.47
N ASP A 140 -6.37 -20.81 16.73
CA ASP A 140 -5.64 -21.27 17.90
C ASP A 140 -5.22 -22.73 17.72
N PHE A 141 -3.93 -22.96 17.41
CA PHE A 141 -3.30 -24.28 17.51
C PHE A 141 -3.12 -24.57 19.00
N LYS A 142 -4.22 -24.69 19.73
CA LYS A 142 -4.30 -25.24 21.09
C LYS A 142 -5.64 -25.94 21.28
N ALA A 143 -5.66 -27.20 20.82
CA ALA A 143 -6.25 -28.31 21.55
C ALA A 143 -5.69 -29.62 20.97
N ILE A 144 -4.50 -30.00 21.44
CA ILE A 144 -4.17 -31.41 21.70
C ILE A 144 -4.33 -31.59 23.20
#